data_AF-A0A6G4ZDS2-F1
#
_entry.id   AF-A0A6G4ZDS2-F1
#
_cell.length_a   1.000
_cell.length_b   1.000
_cell.length_c   1.000
_cell.angle_alpha   90.00
_cell.angle_beta   90.00
_cell.angle_gamma   90.00
#
_symmetry.space_group_name_H-M   'P 1'
#
loop_
_entity.id
_entity.type
_entity.pdbx_description
1 polymer ?
#
loop_
_entity_poly.entity_id
_entity_poly.type
_entity_poly.pdbx_seq_one_letter_code
_entity_poly.pdbx_strand_id
1 'polypeptide(L)'
;REGFPEVAEAYKRIAFEEAEHAAKFAEMLGEVVEADTKANLQARVNAEHGACQGKKDLATLAKQLNLDAIHDTVHEMCKDEARHGKAFAGLLNRYFK
;
A
#
# COMPACT_ATOMS: atom_id res chain seq x y z
N ARG A 1 -19.92 0.09 -13.97
CA ARG A 1 -19.77 -1.37 -13.76
C ARG A 1 -20.56 -2.04 -14.88
N GLU A 2 -19.93 -2.94 -15.63
CA GLU A 2 -20.50 -3.53 -16.86
C GLU A 2 -21.33 -4.81 -16.62
N GLY A 3 -21.31 -5.36 -15.40
CA GLY A 3 -22.20 -6.47 -15.03
C GLY A 3 -21.66 -7.87 -15.30
N PHE A 4 -20.34 -8.05 -15.47
CA PHE A 4 -19.69 -9.35 -15.69
C PHE A 4 -19.00 -9.88 -14.41
N PRO A 5 -19.71 -10.61 -13.53
CA PRO A 5 -19.18 -11.04 -12.24
C PRO A 5 -18.05 -12.07 -12.35
N GLU A 6 -18.15 -13.02 -13.29
CA GLU A 6 -17.11 -14.06 -13.48
C GLU A 6 -15.78 -13.46 -13.94
N VAL A 7 -15.83 -12.48 -14.86
CA VAL A 7 -14.66 -11.74 -15.33
C VAL A 7 -14.03 -10.94 -14.18
N ALA A 8 -14.85 -10.29 -13.35
CA ALA A 8 -14.37 -9.55 -12.19
C ALA A 8 -13.65 -10.45 -11.17
N GLU A 9 -14.18 -11.65 -10.92
CA GLU A 9 -13.54 -12.61 -10.00
C GLU A 9 -12.24 -13.16 -10.57
N ALA A 10 -12.20 -13.46 -11.88
CA ALA A 10 -10.98 -13.87 -12.55
C ALA A 10 -9.87 -12.80 -12.42
N TYR A 11 -10.19 -11.53 -12.70
CA TYR A 11 -9.22 -10.44 -12.53
C TYR A 11 -8.72 -10.31 -11.10
N LYS A 12 -9.62 -10.40 -10.12
CA LYS A 12 -9.25 -10.30 -8.71
C LYS A 12 -8.28 -11.42 -8.33
N ARG A 13 -8.58 -12.67 -8.71
CA ARG A 13 -7.73 -13.82 -8.40
C ARG A 13 -6.35 -13.70 -9.05
N ILE A 14 -6.31 -13.39 -10.34
CA ILE A 14 -5.06 -13.21 -11.09
C ILE A 14 -4.23 -12.08 -10.47
N ALA A 15 -4.84 -10.98 -10.03
CA ALA A 15 -4.11 -9.89 -9.38
C ALA A 15 -3.37 -10.34 -8.10
N PHE A 16 -3.94 -11.26 -7.31
CA PHE A 16 -3.25 -11.85 -6.15
C PHE A 16 -2.15 -12.82 -6.56
N GLU A 17 -2.37 -13.62 -7.60
CA GLU A 17 -1.36 -14.54 -8.14
C GLU A 17 -0.13 -13.75 -8.68
N GLU A 18 -0.35 -12.64 -9.38
CA GLU A 18 0.74 -11.78 -9.86
C GLU A 18 1.46 -11.03 -8.73
N ALA A 19 0.75 -10.64 -7.67
CA ALA A 19 1.37 -10.08 -6.47
C ALA A 19 2.29 -11.12 -5.79
N GLU A 20 1.90 -12.39 -5.76
CA GLU A 20 2.74 -13.49 -5.27
C GLU A 20 3.97 -13.71 -6.15
N HIS A 21 3.82 -13.64 -7.48
CA HIS A 21 4.96 -13.70 -8.41
C HIS A 21 5.97 -12.59 -8.14
N ALA A 22 5.50 -11.34 -7.98
CA ALA A 22 6.37 -10.21 -7.67
C ALA A 22 7.10 -10.39 -6.33
N ALA A 23 6.43 -10.91 -5.30
CA ALA A 23 7.04 -11.18 -4.00
C ALA A 23 8.16 -12.25 -4.09
N LYS A 24 7.95 -13.32 -4.87
CA LYS A 24 8.98 -14.35 -5.10
C LYS A 24 10.21 -13.80 -5.79
N PHE A 25 10.05 -12.92 -6.78
CA PHE A 25 11.18 -12.27 -7.43
C PHE A 25 11.93 -11.33 -6.48
N ALA A 26 11.21 -10.53 -5.68
CA ALA A 26 11.83 -9.66 -4.67
C ALA A 26 12.68 -10.47 -3.68
N GLU A 27 12.19 -11.62 -3.23
CA GLU A 27 12.94 -12.55 -2.38
C GLU A 27 14.19 -13.11 -3.09
N MET A 28 14.05 -13.60 -4.33
CA MET A 28 15.19 -14.14 -5.09
C MET A 28 16.29 -13.10 -5.38
N LEU A 29 15.89 -11.84 -5.61
CA LEU A 29 16.82 -10.75 -5.89
C LEU A 29 17.43 -10.15 -4.61
N GLY A 30 16.85 -10.42 -3.44
CA GLY A 30 17.21 -9.75 -2.18
C GLY A 30 16.89 -8.25 -2.20
N GLU A 31 16.02 -7.82 -3.13
CA GLU A 31 15.59 -6.44 -3.25
C GLU A 31 14.32 -6.28 -2.41
N VAL A 32 14.30 -5.30 -1.50
CA VAL A 32 13.11 -4.91 -0.69
C VAL A 32 12.78 -5.86 0.49
N VAL A 33 13.51 -6.96 0.69
CA VAL A 33 13.32 -7.88 1.83
C VAL A 33 14.65 -8.19 2.51
N GLU A 34 14.78 -7.82 3.79
CA GLU A 34 15.90 -8.18 4.66
C GLU A 34 15.68 -9.57 5.27
N ALA A 35 16.77 -10.25 5.66
CA ALA A 35 16.69 -11.49 6.44
C ALA A 35 16.25 -11.27 7.92
N ASP A 36 15.78 -10.07 8.25
CA ASP A 36 15.32 -9.68 9.58
C ASP A 36 13.89 -9.14 9.54
N THR A 37 12.98 -9.79 10.26
CA THR A 37 11.56 -9.42 10.30
C THR A 37 11.35 -8.04 10.95
N LYS A 38 12.17 -7.67 11.94
CA LYS A 38 12.07 -6.36 12.60
C LYS A 38 12.41 -5.23 11.63
N ALA A 39 13.51 -5.37 10.87
CA ALA A 39 13.93 -4.43 9.83
C ALA A 39 12.84 -4.29 8.75
N ASN A 40 12.30 -5.41 8.26
CA ASN A 40 11.21 -5.38 7.28
C ASN A 40 9.96 -4.67 7.79
N LEU A 41 9.51 -4.97 9.02
CA LEU A 41 8.35 -4.28 9.61
C LEU A 41 8.61 -2.79 9.82
N GLN A 42 9.81 -2.41 10.27
CA GLN A 42 10.18 -1.00 10.43
C GLN A 42 10.22 -0.28 9.07
N ALA A 43 10.75 -0.92 8.03
CA ALA A 43 10.75 -0.40 6.67
C ALA A 43 9.32 -0.15 6.17
N ARG A 44 8.38 -1.08 6.43
CA ARG A 44 6.96 -0.89 6.09
C ARG A 44 6.32 0.27 6.85
N VAL A 45 6.55 0.41 8.16
CA VAL A 45 6.05 1.57 8.92
C VAL A 45 6.52 2.88 8.31
N ASN A 46 7.81 2.97 7.97
CA ASN A 46 8.38 4.16 7.36
C ASN A 46 7.80 4.44 5.97
N ALA A 47 7.62 3.39 5.16
CA ALA A 47 7.03 3.48 3.84
C ALA A 47 5.58 3.98 3.91
N GLU A 48 4.75 3.47 4.82
CA GLU A 48 3.36 3.91 4.98
C GLU A 48 3.26 5.36 5.46
N HIS A 49 4.15 5.80 6.36
CA HIS A 49 4.19 7.22 6.76
C HIS A 49 4.56 8.13 5.59
N GLY A 50 5.56 7.77 4.79
CA GLY A 50 5.93 8.51 3.59
C GLY A 50 4.82 8.54 2.55
N ALA A 51 4.17 7.40 2.30
CA ALA A 51 3.05 7.29 1.36
C ALA A 51 1.83 8.10 1.82
N CYS A 52 1.50 8.07 3.11
CA CYS A 52 0.44 8.88 3.69
C CYS A 52 0.70 10.37 3.47
N GLN A 53 1.93 10.84 3.75
CA GLN A 53 2.29 12.24 3.55
C GLN A 53 2.21 12.63 2.06
N GLY A 54 2.85 11.85 1.18
CA GLY A 54 2.86 12.13 -0.26
C GLY A 54 1.45 12.14 -0.88
N LYS A 55 0.56 11.24 -0.44
CA LYS A 55 -0.85 11.24 -0.87
C LYS A 55 -1.61 12.45 -0.37
N LYS A 56 -1.38 12.88 0.88
CA LYS A 56 -2.00 14.11 1.41
C LYS A 56 -1.57 15.35 0.61
N ASP A 57 -0.29 15.44 0.30
CA ASP A 57 0.26 16.56 -0.48
C ASP A 57 -0.30 16.56 -1.91
N LEU A 58 -0.35 15.38 -2.54
CA LEU A 58 -0.94 15.22 -3.87
C LEU A 58 -2.43 15.55 -3.89
N ALA A 59 -3.21 15.10 -2.90
CA ALA A 59 -4.62 15.44 -2.79
C ALA A 59 -4.80 16.96 -2.65
N THR A 60 -4.00 17.60 -1.80
CA THR A 60 -4.04 19.07 -1.62
C THR A 60 -3.76 19.80 -2.94
N LEU A 61 -2.74 19.37 -3.68
CA LEU A 61 -2.41 19.92 -4.99
C LEU A 61 -3.54 19.69 -6.00
N ALA A 62 -4.10 18.48 -6.05
CA ALA A 62 -5.24 18.17 -6.93
C ALA A 62 -6.43 19.08 -6.64
N LYS A 63 -6.71 19.40 -5.37
CA LYS A 63 -7.76 20.34 -4.99
C LYS A 63 -7.48 21.76 -5.47
N GLN A 64 -6.24 22.23 -5.33
CA GLN A 64 -5.82 23.55 -5.82
C GLN A 64 -5.95 23.68 -7.35
N LEU A 65 -5.78 22.58 -8.07
CA LEU A 65 -5.91 22.50 -9.52
C LEU A 65 -7.34 22.18 -9.98
N ASN A 66 -8.32 22.12 -9.07
CA ASN A 66 -9.72 21.76 -9.34
C ASN A 66 -9.89 20.36 -9.98
N LEU A 67 -9.02 19.41 -9.63
CA LEU A 67 -9.06 18.01 -10.08
C LEU A 67 -9.75 17.14 -9.03
N ASP A 68 -11.04 17.40 -8.80
CA ASP A 68 -11.79 16.84 -7.65
C ASP A 68 -11.81 15.30 -7.63
N ALA A 69 -11.96 14.63 -8.78
CA ALA A 69 -11.95 13.16 -8.84
C ALA A 69 -10.61 12.56 -8.38
N ILE A 70 -9.50 13.24 -8.66
CA ILE A 70 -8.16 12.83 -8.22
C ILE A 70 -8.01 13.13 -6.73
N HIS A 71 -8.41 14.33 -6.28
CA HIS A 71 -8.41 14.69 -4.86
C HIS A 71 -9.14 13.64 -4.02
N ASP A 72 -10.39 13.31 -4.37
CA ASP A 72 -11.23 12.43 -3.56
C ASP A 72 -10.65 11.01 -3.49
N THR A 73 -10.18 10.50 -4.63
CA THR A 73 -9.55 9.17 -4.70
C THR A 73 -8.28 9.12 -3.85
N VAL A 74 -7.36 10.07 -4.05
CA VAL A 74 -6.06 10.07 -3.36
C VAL A 74 -6.23 10.38 -1.87
N HIS A 75 -7.21 11.19 -1.50
CA HIS A 75 -7.54 11.49 -0.11
C HIS A 75 -8.05 10.25 0.63
N GLU A 76 -8.90 9.42 0.01
CA GLU A 76 -9.28 8.13 0.60
C GLU A 76 -8.09 7.18 0.72
N MET A 77 -7.24 7.07 -0.31
CA MET A 77 -6.01 6.27 -0.24
C MET A 77 -5.09 6.74 0.89
N CYS A 78 -5.03 8.04 1.19
CA CYS A 78 -4.25 8.57 2.33
C CYS A 78 -4.74 8.01 3.69
N LYS A 79 -6.06 7.81 3.86
CA LYS A 79 -6.62 7.20 5.07
C LYS A 79 -6.26 5.71 5.16
N ASP A 80 -6.23 5.01 4.02
CA ASP A 80 -5.79 3.62 3.98
C ASP A 80 -4.34 3.47 4.40
N GLU A 81 -3.43 4.32 3.92
CA GLU A 81 -2.02 4.23 4.36
C GLU A 81 -1.83 4.56 5.84
N ALA A 82 -2.61 5.50 6.39
CA ALA A 82 -2.63 5.73 7.82
C ALA A 82 -3.09 4.49 8.62
N ARG A 83 -4.07 3.74 8.10
CA ARG A 83 -4.56 2.48 8.68
C ARG A 83 -3.51 1.38 8.56
N HIS A 84 -2.86 1.23 7.40
CA HIS A 84 -1.78 0.27 7.17
C HIS A 84 -0.57 0.55 8.08
N GLY A 85 -0.14 1.81 8.17
CA GLY A 85 0.97 2.24 9.03
C GLY A 85 0.71 1.91 10.51
N LYS A 86 -0.52 2.16 11.00
CA LYS A 86 -0.92 1.76 12.36
C LYS A 86 -0.89 0.25 12.56
N ALA A 87 -1.34 -0.54 11.58
CA ALA A 87 -1.31 -1.99 11.66
C ALA A 87 0.13 -2.52 11.76
N PHE A 88 1.04 -2.05 10.88
CA PHE A 88 2.45 -2.45 10.93
C PHE A 88 3.14 -1.98 12.21
N ALA A 89 2.89 -0.74 12.65
CA ALA A 89 3.45 -0.23 13.90
C ALA A 89 2.96 -1.03 15.11
N GLY A 90 1.70 -1.47 15.11
CA GLY A 90 1.15 -2.35 16.13
C GLY A 90 1.88 -3.70 16.19
N LEU A 91 2.13 -4.33 15.04
CA LEU A 91 2.89 -5.59 14.95
C LEU A 91 4.33 -5.42 15.40
N LEU A 92 5.01 -4.37 14.93
CA LEU A 92 6.39 -4.07 15.29
C LEU A 92 6.54 -3.88 16.81
N ASN A 93 5.65 -3.09 17.42
CA ASN A 93 5.66 -2.86 18.86
C ASN A 93 5.34 -4.14 19.65
N ARG A 94 4.47 -5.01 19.14
CA ARG A 94 4.06 -6.24 19.83
C ARG A 94 5.19 -7.26 19.94
N TYR A 95 6.02 -7.39 18.91
CA TYR A 95 7.00 -8.48 18.81
C TYR A 95 8.45 -8.05 19.04
N PHE A 96 8.78 -6.76 18.94
CA PHE A 96 10.18 -6.30 18.87
C PHE A 96 10.54 -5.08 19.72
N LYS A 97 9.66 -4.70 20.66
CA LYS A 97 9.84 -3.56 21.56
C LYS A 97 10.15 -4.01 22.98
#